data_AF-A0A3M0NMZ1-F1
#
_entry.id   AF-A0A3M0NMZ1-F1
#
_cell.length_a   1.000
_cell.length_b   1.000
_cell.length_c   1.000
_cell.angle_alpha   90.00
_cell.angle_beta   90.00
_cell.angle_gamma   90.00
#
_symmetry.space_group_name_H-M   'P 1'
#
loop_
_entity.id
_entity.type
_entity.pdbx_description
1 polymer ?
#
loop_
_entity_poly.entity_id
_entity_poly.type
_entity_poly.pdbx_seq_one_letter_code
_entity_poly.pdbx_strand_id
1 'polypeptide(L)'
;MAKKKCGICGKELGFWDNKMPLKDGVICYPCLFNKGNFYGGADQRHMNGFLNSHTAAEIKELMDNPVKLETIKRKVAPVNHHHCKPIAQCAFCGQDIYKDDAPLEFKDSAYICLDCAAKYRATKAYNWASEHTIENFKESINQKIDFNDINFKNAHNAHKELKEIEQEKAKKKCNICGKELGFWSIEHPIKDGIICDSCFEKGSFYKDTDPKKIRKFLQTKTAIEIQKLINNPEELQNIKKKVAPKKHSFPPITKCALCGQDIYRSDAYLKLKDSSYICANCKKKYNFTSISKSIDWASEHTIDDLKEYLDQGKDFSDIELEIEQQRQKRSAEKEQEKAKKQAEKEKEKAKKQAEKEKRKQEQAAIKAESVCYGAYYFNIKKRKIYSNTVFHGIEFFVNADEIVSYRVNEKGHDKNKHHVFTRAAVGAIIAGPAGAVIAGTTGGKINEYIDELGVIINLADGSNFEVSLLNAKNNKADGFFVRHAYSELNHVIAILDGWKATEKAVEDTKDNTDAPAEIRRYKQLMDDGIITQEEFEAKKKQLLGL
;
A
#
# COMPACT_ATOMS: atom_id res chain seq x y z
N MET A 1 -11.27 36.77 3.93
CA MET A 1 -12.45 35.89 3.92
C MET A 1 -12.82 35.57 5.37
N ALA A 2 -14.08 35.79 5.77
CA ALA A 2 -14.52 35.47 7.13
C ALA A 2 -14.40 33.96 7.39
N LYS A 3 -13.78 33.58 8.52
CA LYS A 3 -13.69 32.18 8.93
C LYS A 3 -15.11 31.68 9.26
N LYS A 4 -15.53 30.58 8.63
CA LYS A 4 -16.83 29.96 8.94
C LYS A 4 -16.69 29.13 10.22
N LYS A 5 -17.70 29.15 11.09
CA LYS A 5 -17.72 28.30 12.30
C LYS A 5 -18.50 27.02 12.04
N CYS A 6 -18.06 25.92 12.64
CA CYS A 6 -18.80 24.67 12.64
C CYS A 6 -20.14 24.85 13.38
N GLY A 7 -21.25 24.55 12.72
CA GLY A 7 -22.61 24.67 13.29
C GLY A 7 -22.88 23.71 14.46
N ILE A 8 -22.01 22.72 14.70
CA ILE A 8 -22.16 21.76 15.81
C ILE A 8 -21.24 22.09 16.98
N CYS A 9 -19.93 22.24 16.75
CA CYS A 9 -18.95 22.44 17.83
C CYS A 9 -18.42 23.87 17.95
N GLY A 10 -18.83 24.80 17.08
CA GLY A 10 -18.38 26.19 17.11
C GLY A 10 -16.94 26.44 16.67
N LYS A 11 -16.15 25.38 16.36
CA LYS A 11 -14.77 25.50 15.90
C LYS A 11 -14.67 26.40 14.66
N GLU A 12 -13.73 27.35 14.66
CA GLU A 12 -13.40 28.14 13.47
C GLU A 12 -12.73 27.26 12.41
N LEU A 13 -13.22 27.33 11.17
CA LEU A 13 -12.75 26.55 10.03
C LEU A 13 -12.14 27.50 9.00
N GLY A 14 -10.85 27.29 8.74
CA GLY A 14 -10.09 27.95 7.69
C GLY A 14 -10.40 27.41 6.31
N PHE A 15 -9.70 27.95 5.32
CA PHE A 15 -9.83 27.54 3.91
C PHE A 15 -9.47 26.06 3.71
N TRP A 16 -8.36 25.62 4.32
CA TRP A 16 -7.82 24.26 4.23
C TRP A 16 -8.50 23.23 5.16
N ASP A 17 -9.43 23.67 6.01
CA ASP A 17 -10.16 22.74 6.88
C ASP A 17 -11.26 22.01 6.11
N ASN A 18 -11.25 20.68 6.22
CA ASN A 18 -12.28 19.80 5.70
C ASN A 18 -13.62 20.05 6.42
N LYS A 19 -14.62 20.43 5.62
CA LYS A 19 -15.95 20.85 6.08
C LYS A 19 -17.00 20.45 5.07
N MET A 20 -18.19 20.12 5.55
CA MET A 20 -19.34 19.80 4.73
C MET A 20 -20.34 20.98 4.77
N PRO A 21 -20.92 21.40 3.63
CA PRO A 21 -21.98 22.39 3.64
C PRO A 21 -23.23 21.84 4.32
N LEU A 22 -23.95 22.73 4.99
CA LEU A 22 -25.31 22.53 5.49
C LEU A 22 -26.20 23.61 4.87
N LYS A 23 -27.52 23.49 5.01
CA LYS A 23 -28.48 24.47 4.50
C LYS A 23 -28.23 25.89 5.03
N ASP A 24 -27.82 26.01 6.30
CA ASP A 24 -27.62 27.28 7.02
C ASP A 24 -26.18 27.50 7.50
N GLY A 25 -25.23 26.66 7.08
CA GLY A 25 -23.87 26.74 7.62
C GLY A 25 -22.90 25.68 7.10
N VAL A 26 -21.97 25.29 7.96
CA VAL A 26 -21.00 24.23 7.68
C VAL A 26 -20.79 23.36 8.92
N ILE A 27 -20.49 22.08 8.71
CA ILE A 27 -20.08 21.16 9.77
C ILE A 27 -18.65 20.69 9.52
N CYS A 28 -17.83 20.59 10.57
CA CYS A 28 -16.47 20.08 10.45
C CYS A 28 -16.45 18.56 10.37
N TYR A 29 -15.48 18.00 9.65
CA TYR A 29 -15.34 16.55 9.50
C TYR A 29 -15.27 15.80 10.85
N PRO A 30 -14.56 16.27 11.90
CA PRO A 30 -14.58 15.59 13.18
C PRO A 30 -15.97 15.46 13.81
N CYS A 31 -16.85 16.46 13.67
CA CYS A 31 -18.23 16.34 14.16
C CYS A 31 -19.02 15.34 13.33
N LEU A 32 -18.77 15.30 12.02
CA LEU A 32 -19.50 14.47 11.08
C LEU A 32 -19.10 12.98 11.14
N PHE A 33 -17.79 12.70 11.19
CA PHE A 33 -17.24 11.34 11.19
C PHE A 33 -17.10 10.76 12.60
N ASN A 34 -16.57 11.52 13.55
CA ASN A 34 -16.24 10.94 14.86
C ASN A 34 -17.41 11.05 15.84
N LYS A 35 -18.07 12.22 15.91
CA LYS A 35 -19.19 12.41 16.85
C LYS A 35 -20.51 11.88 16.29
N GLY A 36 -20.80 12.10 15.01
CA GLY A 36 -22.06 11.71 14.39
C GLY A 36 -22.04 10.38 13.64
N ASN A 37 -20.87 9.89 13.20
CA ASN A 37 -20.74 8.69 12.37
C ASN A 37 -21.71 8.67 11.16
N PHE A 38 -21.98 9.81 10.51
CA PHE A 38 -23.03 9.90 9.47
C PHE A 38 -22.79 8.99 8.26
N TYR A 39 -21.54 8.61 7.98
CA TYR A 39 -21.19 7.78 6.83
C TYR A 39 -21.05 6.29 7.14
N GLY A 40 -21.17 5.87 8.40
CA GLY A 40 -21.16 4.44 8.75
C GLY A 40 -22.35 3.74 8.10
N GLY A 41 -22.09 2.89 7.09
CA GLY A 41 -23.12 2.13 6.36
C GLY A 41 -23.97 2.91 5.35
N ALA A 42 -23.68 4.19 5.09
CA ALA A 42 -24.46 5.05 4.20
C ALA A 42 -23.73 5.36 2.87
N ASP A 43 -24.46 5.51 1.76
CA ASP A 43 -23.87 5.98 0.51
C ASP A 43 -23.41 7.44 0.63
N GLN A 44 -22.15 7.69 0.28
CA GLN A 44 -21.52 8.99 0.50
C GLN A 44 -22.18 10.10 -0.32
N ARG A 45 -22.67 9.82 -1.54
CA ARG A 45 -23.29 10.86 -2.39
C ARG A 45 -24.67 11.25 -1.86
N HIS A 46 -25.49 10.26 -1.51
CA HIS A 46 -26.83 10.51 -0.97
C HIS A 46 -26.78 11.13 0.42
N MET A 47 -25.86 10.67 1.28
CA MET A 47 -25.64 11.30 2.58
C MET A 47 -25.13 12.73 2.44
N ASN A 48 -24.27 13.01 1.45
CA ASN A 48 -23.86 14.38 1.16
C ASN A 48 -25.02 15.27 0.72
N GLY A 49 -25.90 14.76 -0.13
CA GLY A 49 -27.14 15.46 -0.54
C GLY A 49 -28.07 15.73 0.63
N PHE A 50 -28.23 14.75 1.53
CA PHE A 50 -29.00 14.89 2.77
C PHE A 50 -28.41 15.98 3.68
N LEU A 51 -27.10 15.95 3.96
CA LEU A 51 -26.46 16.94 4.83
C LEU A 51 -26.57 18.36 4.27
N ASN A 52 -26.40 18.53 2.96
CA ASN A 52 -26.53 19.82 2.29
C ASN A 52 -27.95 20.43 2.39
N SER A 53 -28.98 19.60 2.56
CA SER A 53 -30.38 20.05 2.61
C SER A 53 -30.93 20.29 4.02
N HIS A 54 -30.14 19.99 5.06
CA HIS A 54 -30.55 20.14 6.47
C HIS A 54 -29.75 21.21 7.19
N THR A 55 -30.37 21.82 8.20
CA THR A 55 -29.78 22.85 9.06
C THR A 55 -28.88 22.25 10.15
N ALA A 56 -27.98 23.05 10.71
CA ALA A 56 -27.13 22.62 11.82
C ALA A 56 -27.95 22.13 13.04
N ALA A 57 -29.11 22.72 13.30
CA ALA A 57 -30.00 22.30 14.38
C ALA A 57 -30.60 20.91 14.12
N GLU A 58 -31.11 20.65 12.91
CA GLU A 58 -31.65 19.35 12.51
C GLU A 58 -30.56 18.26 12.55
N ILE A 59 -29.35 18.56 12.07
CA ILE A 59 -28.22 17.63 12.15
C ILE A 59 -27.82 17.35 13.59
N LYS A 60 -27.87 18.35 14.48
CA LYS A 60 -27.58 18.15 15.90
C LYS A 60 -28.62 17.26 16.58
N GLU A 61 -29.90 17.46 16.29
CA GLU A 61 -30.99 16.59 16.79
C GLU A 61 -30.77 15.13 16.36
N LEU A 62 -30.29 14.90 15.14
CA LEU A 62 -29.95 13.56 14.67
C LEU A 62 -28.73 12.97 15.37
N MET A 63 -27.71 13.77 15.67
CA MET A 63 -26.56 13.32 16.45
C MET A 63 -26.95 12.91 17.87
N ASP A 64 -27.92 13.61 18.47
CA ASP A 64 -28.44 13.33 19.80
C ASP A 64 -29.46 12.16 19.80
N ASN A 65 -29.91 11.71 18.61
CA ASN A 65 -30.84 10.59 18.43
C ASN A 65 -30.27 9.52 17.49
N PRO A 66 -29.43 8.60 18.01
CA PRO A 66 -28.73 7.60 17.21
C PRO A 66 -29.69 6.65 16.46
N VAL A 67 -30.88 6.36 17.01
CA VAL A 67 -31.87 5.49 16.36
C VAL A 67 -32.46 6.14 15.11
N LYS A 68 -32.79 7.44 15.19
CA LYS A 68 -33.31 8.23 14.07
C LYS A 68 -32.24 8.41 12.99
N LEU A 69 -31.00 8.62 13.40
CA LEU A 69 -29.86 8.70 12.49
C LEU A 69 -29.61 7.39 11.74
N GLU A 70 -29.65 6.23 12.42
CA GLU A 70 -29.55 4.93 11.78
C GLU A 70 -30.70 4.67 10.78
N THR A 71 -31.91 5.12 11.10
CA THR A 71 -33.06 5.02 10.17
C THR A 71 -32.82 5.83 8.89
N ILE A 72 -32.19 6.99 8.99
CA ILE A 72 -31.85 7.83 7.83
C ILE A 72 -30.73 7.17 7.03
N LYS A 73 -29.66 6.70 7.68
CA LYS A 73 -28.57 5.96 7.03
C LYS A 73 -29.08 4.77 6.23
N ARG A 74 -30.04 4.01 6.76
CA ARG A 74 -30.72 2.91 6.05
C ARG A 74 -31.47 3.37 4.81
N LYS A 75 -32.11 4.55 4.85
CA LYS A 75 -32.81 5.13 3.68
C LYS A 75 -31.86 5.66 2.60
N VAL A 76 -30.61 5.97 2.97
CA VAL A 76 -29.58 6.46 2.05
C VAL A 76 -28.43 5.46 1.87
N ALA A 77 -28.66 4.18 2.21
CA ALA A 77 -27.72 3.07 2.07
C ALA A 77 -27.53 2.67 0.59
N PRO A 78 -26.42 2.03 0.21
CA PRO A 78 -25.94 1.97 -1.18
C PRO A 78 -26.89 1.25 -2.14
N VAL A 79 -26.79 1.70 -3.39
CA VAL A 79 -27.55 1.33 -4.60
C VAL A 79 -27.62 -0.20 -4.90
N ASN A 80 -26.97 -1.06 -4.12
CA ASN A 80 -26.79 -2.48 -4.45
C ASN A 80 -27.65 -3.51 -3.70
N HIS A 81 -28.47 -3.14 -2.70
CA HIS A 81 -29.17 -4.15 -1.88
C HIS A 81 -30.68 -4.25 -2.05
N HIS A 82 -31.31 -3.46 -2.93
CA HIS A 82 -32.78 -3.45 -3.08
C HIS A 82 -33.37 -4.73 -3.73
N HIS A 83 -32.53 -5.70 -4.12
CA HIS A 83 -32.96 -6.94 -4.77
C HIS A 83 -32.55 -8.24 -4.05
N CYS A 84 -31.86 -8.16 -2.91
CA CYS A 84 -31.39 -9.36 -2.21
C CYS A 84 -32.11 -9.55 -0.87
N LYS A 85 -32.56 -10.78 -0.59
CA LYS A 85 -33.05 -11.14 0.75
C LYS A 85 -31.86 -11.24 1.72
N PRO A 86 -32.00 -10.80 2.97
CA PRO A 86 -30.96 -10.97 3.98
C PRO A 86 -30.71 -12.46 4.24
N ILE A 87 -29.44 -12.81 4.45
CA ILE A 87 -29.02 -14.19 4.72
C ILE A 87 -29.17 -14.55 6.20
N ALA A 88 -29.06 -13.56 7.10
CA ALA A 88 -29.18 -13.74 8.54
C ALA A 88 -29.42 -12.39 9.24
N GLN A 89 -29.63 -12.43 10.55
CA GLN A 89 -29.56 -11.26 11.41
C GLN A 89 -28.35 -11.37 12.34
N CYS A 90 -27.68 -10.23 12.57
CA CYS A 90 -26.55 -10.15 13.47
C CYS A 90 -26.97 -10.56 14.89
N ALA A 91 -26.27 -11.54 15.47
CA ALA A 91 -26.56 -12.06 16.80
C ALA A 91 -26.37 -11.06 17.95
N PHE A 92 -25.75 -9.90 17.69
CA PHE A 92 -25.52 -8.84 18.69
C PHE A 92 -26.43 -7.63 18.55
N CYS A 93 -26.62 -7.12 17.33
CA CYS A 93 -27.36 -5.89 17.10
C CYS A 93 -28.68 -6.10 16.34
N GLY A 94 -28.98 -7.32 15.88
CA GLY A 94 -30.18 -7.64 15.12
C GLY A 94 -30.21 -7.03 13.71
N GLN A 95 -29.11 -6.45 13.24
CA GLN A 95 -29.00 -5.91 11.87
C GLN A 95 -29.09 -7.05 10.85
N ASP A 96 -29.89 -6.86 9.81
CA ASP A 96 -29.94 -7.76 8.66
C ASP A 96 -28.57 -7.81 7.96
N ILE A 97 -28.09 -9.02 7.70
CA ILE A 97 -26.80 -9.31 7.05
C ILE A 97 -27.09 -9.80 5.64
N TYR A 98 -26.41 -9.22 4.65
CA TYR A 98 -26.45 -9.63 3.25
C TYR A 98 -25.16 -10.36 2.87
N LYS A 99 -25.24 -11.15 1.79
CA LYS A 99 -24.13 -12.00 1.33
C LYS A 99 -22.82 -11.24 1.09
N ASP A 100 -22.92 -9.98 0.67
CA ASP A 100 -21.76 -9.14 0.32
C ASP A 100 -21.20 -8.34 1.51
N ASP A 101 -21.81 -8.44 2.70
CA ASP A 101 -21.41 -7.69 3.90
C ASP A 101 -20.17 -8.29 4.61
N ALA A 102 -19.62 -9.38 4.08
CA ALA A 102 -18.49 -10.14 4.63
C ALA A 102 -18.59 -10.37 6.17
N PRO A 103 -19.71 -10.95 6.65
CA PRO A 103 -19.93 -11.17 8.08
C PRO A 103 -18.96 -12.20 8.67
N LEU A 104 -18.83 -12.20 10.00
CA LEU A 104 -18.24 -13.35 10.71
C LEU A 104 -19.29 -14.44 10.84
N GLU A 105 -18.99 -15.60 10.27
CA GLU A 105 -19.81 -16.82 10.37
C GLU A 105 -19.20 -17.75 11.43
N PHE A 106 -20.05 -18.19 12.35
CA PHE A 106 -19.68 -19.09 13.44
C PHE A 106 -19.99 -20.55 13.11
N LYS A 107 -19.38 -21.49 13.83
CA LYS A 107 -19.58 -22.94 13.66
C LYS A 107 -21.04 -23.38 13.81
N ASP A 108 -21.81 -22.67 14.61
CA ASP A 108 -23.25 -22.88 14.85
C ASP A 108 -24.14 -22.11 13.85
N SER A 109 -23.57 -21.62 12.75
CA SER A 109 -24.26 -20.82 11.73
C SER A 109 -24.85 -19.51 12.24
N ALA A 110 -24.40 -19.02 13.40
CA ALA A 110 -24.67 -17.65 13.82
C ALA A 110 -23.79 -16.66 13.04
N TYR A 111 -24.29 -15.43 12.84
CA TYR A 111 -23.58 -14.38 12.12
C TYR A 111 -23.43 -13.13 12.97
N ILE A 112 -22.30 -12.44 12.80
CA ILE A 112 -22.06 -11.10 13.37
C ILE A 112 -21.72 -10.14 12.22
N CYS A 113 -22.35 -8.95 12.23
CA CYS A 113 -22.06 -7.90 11.25
C CYS A 113 -20.66 -7.30 11.48
N LEU A 114 -20.09 -6.70 10.43
CA LEU A 114 -18.75 -6.12 10.46
C LEU A 114 -18.57 -5.06 11.56
N ASP A 115 -19.60 -4.26 11.84
CA ASP A 115 -19.56 -3.24 12.90
C ASP A 115 -19.46 -3.85 14.30
N CYS A 116 -20.22 -4.92 14.57
CA CYS A 116 -20.13 -5.65 15.83
C CYS A 116 -18.79 -6.37 15.95
N ALA A 117 -18.27 -6.94 14.85
CA ALA A 117 -16.92 -7.51 14.83
C ALA A 117 -15.86 -6.45 15.13
N ALA A 118 -15.95 -5.25 14.54
CA ALA A 118 -15.04 -4.14 14.80
C ALA A 118 -15.10 -3.66 16.25
N LYS A 119 -16.31 -3.54 16.82
CA LYS A 119 -16.53 -3.17 18.22
C LYS A 119 -15.78 -4.08 19.20
N TYR A 120 -15.72 -5.38 18.90
CA TYR A 120 -15.04 -6.38 19.74
C TYR A 120 -13.65 -6.77 19.21
N ARG A 121 -13.04 -5.96 18.33
CA ARG A 121 -11.71 -6.20 17.75
C ARG A 121 -11.56 -7.60 17.13
N ALA A 122 -12.58 -8.06 16.41
CA ALA A 122 -12.67 -9.39 15.81
C ALA A 122 -12.77 -9.39 14.28
N THR A 123 -12.46 -8.27 13.62
CA THR A 123 -12.58 -8.13 12.15
C THR A 123 -11.69 -9.09 11.35
N LYS A 124 -10.72 -9.75 11.98
CA LYS A 124 -9.85 -10.76 11.34
C LYS A 124 -10.11 -12.19 11.84
N ALA A 125 -11.12 -12.40 12.68
CA ALA A 125 -11.33 -13.65 13.42
C ALA A 125 -12.04 -14.76 12.62
N TYR A 126 -11.99 -14.75 11.28
CA TYR A 126 -12.75 -15.67 10.43
C TYR A 126 -12.48 -17.16 10.73
N ASN A 127 -11.20 -17.54 10.86
CA ASN A 127 -10.83 -18.93 11.16
C ASN A 127 -11.28 -19.34 12.57
N TRP A 128 -11.10 -18.44 13.54
CA TRP A 128 -11.52 -18.70 14.92
C TRP A 128 -13.05 -18.86 15.01
N ALA A 129 -13.80 -17.98 14.36
CA ALA A 129 -15.26 -18.04 14.30
C ALA A 129 -15.74 -19.34 13.64
N SER A 130 -15.10 -19.79 12.55
CA SER A 130 -15.47 -21.03 11.86
C SER A 130 -15.33 -22.30 12.72
N GLU A 131 -14.54 -22.23 13.80
CA GLU A 131 -14.28 -23.36 14.70
C GLU A 131 -15.04 -23.25 16.05
N HIS A 132 -15.64 -22.09 16.35
CA HIS A 132 -16.26 -21.78 17.65
C HIS A 132 -17.73 -21.33 17.49
N THR A 133 -18.50 -21.41 18.58
CA THR A 133 -19.90 -20.96 18.64
C THR A 133 -20.00 -19.49 19.00
N ILE A 134 -21.17 -18.89 18.80
CA ILE A 134 -21.42 -17.50 19.20
C ILE A 134 -21.37 -17.32 20.73
N GLU A 135 -21.73 -18.34 21.50
CA GLU A 135 -21.59 -18.35 22.97
C GLU A 135 -20.12 -18.33 23.40
N ASN A 136 -19.24 -19.09 22.75
CA ASN A 136 -17.80 -19.03 23.03
C ASN A 136 -17.25 -17.62 22.78
N PHE A 137 -17.77 -16.93 21.75
CA PHE A 137 -17.39 -15.55 21.45
C PHE A 137 -17.87 -14.57 22.52
N LYS A 138 -19.12 -14.69 22.98
CA LYS A 138 -19.68 -13.88 24.07
C LYS A 138 -18.86 -14.05 25.36
N GLU A 139 -18.47 -15.27 25.69
CA GLU A 139 -17.64 -15.56 26.87
C GLU A 139 -16.23 -14.96 26.73
N SER A 140 -15.63 -15.09 25.55
CA SER A 140 -14.30 -14.54 25.23
C SER A 140 -14.26 -13.00 25.25
N ILE A 141 -15.35 -12.33 24.86
CA ILE A 141 -15.48 -10.86 24.98
C ILE A 141 -15.41 -10.43 26.45
N ASN A 142 -16.06 -11.16 27.36
CA ASN A 142 -16.03 -10.84 28.79
C ASN A 142 -14.62 -10.91 29.38
N GLN A 143 -13.74 -11.70 28.76
CA GLN A 143 -12.33 -11.85 29.12
C GLN A 143 -11.41 -10.80 28.45
N LYS A 144 -11.97 -9.83 27.70
CA LYS A 144 -11.23 -8.74 27.02
C LYS A 144 -10.15 -9.22 26.05
N ILE A 145 -10.39 -10.34 25.37
CA ILE A 145 -9.48 -10.89 24.36
C ILE A 145 -9.45 -9.97 23.13
N ASP A 146 -8.25 -9.72 22.59
CA ASP A 146 -8.06 -9.01 21.31
C ASP A 146 -7.92 -10.03 20.17
N PHE A 147 -9.02 -10.30 19.47
CA PHE A 147 -9.07 -11.29 18.40
C PHE A 147 -8.30 -10.87 17.14
N ASN A 148 -7.96 -9.59 17.00
CA ASN A 148 -7.17 -9.08 15.88
C ASN A 148 -5.66 -9.29 16.08
N ASP A 149 -5.21 -9.49 17.32
CA ASP A 149 -3.83 -9.84 17.69
C ASP A 149 -3.59 -11.36 17.65
N ILE A 150 -4.65 -12.16 17.49
CA ILE A 150 -4.57 -13.59 17.15
C ILE A 150 -4.17 -13.69 15.66
N ASN A 151 -2.97 -13.20 15.35
CA ASN A 151 -2.32 -13.34 14.06
C ASN A 151 -2.01 -14.82 13.84
N PHE A 152 -2.64 -15.45 12.83
CA PHE A 152 -2.28 -16.59 11.95
C PHE A 152 -1.09 -17.55 12.26
N LYS A 153 -0.50 -17.57 13.45
CA LYS A 153 0.54 -18.48 13.90
C LYS A 153 0.04 -19.16 15.17
N ASN A 154 -0.13 -20.48 15.07
CA ASN A 154 -0.32 -21.41 16.16
C ASN A 154 -1.75 -21.54 16.69
N ALA A 155 -2.66 -22.05 15.84
CA ALA A 155 -3.83 -22.81 16.29
C ALA A 155 -3.46 -23.94 17.30
N HIS A 156 -2.18 -24.33 17.35
CA HIS A 156 -1.64 -25.30 18.30
C HIS A 156 -1.38 -24.76 19.72
N ASN A 157 -1.19 -23.45 19.90
CA ASN A 157 -0.87 -22.86 21.21
C ASN A 157 -2.09 -22.22 21.90
N ALA A 158 -3.07 -21.71 21.16
CA ALA A 158 -4.33 -21.23 21.74
C ALA A 158 -5.15 -22.37 22.40
N HIS A 159 -5.03 -23.60 21.89
CA HIS A 159 -5.59 -24.80 22.51
C HIS A 159 -4.94 -25.15 23.86
N LYS A 160 -3.72 -24.66 24.13
CA LYS A 160 -2.98 -24.94 25.36
C LYS A 160 -3.47 -24.06 26.50
N GLU A 161 -3.72 -22.77 26.23
CA GLU A 161 -4.12 -21.78 27.24
C GLU A 161 -5.61 -21.90 27.63
N LEU A 162 -6.50 -22.32 26.73
CA LEU A 162 -7.92 -22.57 27.05
C LEU A 162 -8.18 -23.92 27.74
N LYS A 163 -7.31 -24.93 27.55
CA LYS A 163 -7.41 -26.24 28.22
C LYS A 163 -7.06 -26.21 29.71
N GLU A 164 -6.34 -25.19 30.18
CA GLU A 164 -5.98 -25.04 31.59
C GLU A 164 -7.17 -24.54 32.43
N ILE A 165 -8.17 -23.90 31.81
CA ILE A 165 -9.37 -23.36 32.48
C ILE A 165 -10.49 -24.41 32.60
N GLU A 166 -10.61 -25.37 31.67
CA GLU A 166 -11.57 -26.50 31.79
C GLU A 166 -11.12 -27.61 32.76
N GLN A 167 -9.85 -27.61 33.19
CA GLN A 167 -9.24 -28.67 34.00
C GLN A 167 -9.66 -28.71 35.48
N GLU A 168 -10.51 -27.80 35.96
CA GLU A 168 -11.05 -27.86 37.32
C GLU A 168 -12.32 -28.72 37.47
N LYS A 169 -12.84 -29.34 36.40
CA LYS A 169 -14.01 -30.24 36.49
C LYS A 169 -13.62 -31.73 36.42
N ALA A 170 -13.48 -32.31 37.63
CA ALA A 170 -13.45 -33.75 37.97
C ALA A 170 -12.40 -34.65 37.28
N LYS A 171 -11.19 -34.70 37.87
CA LYS A 171 -10.19 -35.73 37.58
C LYS A 171 -10.75 -37.14 37.87
N LYS A 172 -11.01 -37.95 36.84
CA LYS A 172 -11.40 -39.35 37.03
C LYS A 172 -10.18 -40.17 37.47
N LYS A 173 -10.37 -41.21 38.28
CA LYS A 173 -9.28 -42.09 38.78
C LYS A 173 -9.44 -43.49 38.20
N CYS A 174 -8.32 -44.16 37.92
CA CYS A 174 -8.30 -45.57 37.56
C CYS A 174 -8.82 -46.40 38.74
N ASN A 175 -9.86 -47.22 38.51
CA ASN A 175 -10.45 -48.09 39.53
C ASN A 175 -9.55 -49.27 39.93
N ILE A 176 -8.42 -49.49 39.23
CA ILE A 176 -7.43 -50.52 39.58
C ILE A 176 -6.25 -49.96 40.38
N CYS A 177 -5.55 -48.96 39.84
CA CYS A 177 -4.32 -48.45 40.45
C CYS A 177 -4.48 -47.10 41.15
N GLY A 178 -5.67 -46.50 41.13
CA GLY A 178 -5.94 -45.19 41.73
C GLY A 178 -5.32 -44.00 40.98
N LYS A 179 -4.57 -44.23 39.89
CA LYS A 179 -3.93 -43.18 39.09
C LYS A 179 -4.96 -42.18 38.58
N GLU A 180 -4.70 -40.90 38.78
CA GLU A 180 -5.50 -39.81 38.21
C GLU A 180 -5.35 -39.82 36.69
N LEU A 181 -6.48 -39.79 35.98
CA LEU A 181 -6.55 -39.83 34.53
C LEU A 181 -6.87 -38.42 34.05
N GLY A 182 -5.87 -37.80 33.43
CA GLY A 182 -6.01 -36.54 32.73
C GLY A 182 -6.62 -36.73 31.33
N PHE A 183 -6.94 -35.62 30.67
CA PHE A 183 -7.60 -35.56 29.36
C PHE A 183 -6.95 -36.43 28.25
N TRP A 184 -5.63 -36.64 28.30
CA TRP A 184 -4.90 -37.47 27.33
C TRP A 184 -4.73 -38.94 27.75
N SER A 185 -5.29 -39.34 28.89
CA SER A 185 -5.21 -40.73 29.35
C SER A 185 -6.19 -41.58 28.55
N ILE A 186 -5.71 -42.69 28.00
CA ILE A 186 -6.58 -43.67 27.36
C ILE A 186 -7.41 -44.35 28.47
N GLU A 187 -8.74 -44.19 28.39
CA GLU A 187 -9.72 -44.73 29.34
C GLU A 187 -10.35 -46.01 28.79
N HIS A 188 -10.30 -47.08 29.58
CA HIS A 188 -10.97 -48.34 29.27
C HIS A 188 -12.19 -48.53 30.19
N PRO A 189 -13.43 -48.35 29.68
CA PRO A 189 -14.63 -48.42 30.50
C PRO A 189 -14.95 -49.85 30.94
N ILE A 190 -15.37 -49.99 32.18
CA ILE A 190 -15.74 -51.25 32.84
C ILE A 190 -17.10 -51.09 33.52
N LYS A 191 -17.62 -52.16 34.13
CA LYS A 191 -18.98 -52.16 34.71
C LYS A 191 -19.17 -51.09 35.79
N ASP A 192 -18.14 -50.86 36.61
CA ASP A 192 -18.18 -50.01 37.81
C ASP A 192 -17.14 -48.87 37.78
N GLY A 193 -16.65 -48.49 36.59
CA GLY A 193 -15.72 -47.38 36.45
C GLY A 193 -14.86 -47.42 35.20
N ILE A 194 -13.59 -47.02 35.34
CA ILE A 194 -12.61 -46.94 34.25
C ILE A 194 -11.24 -47.49 34.69
N ILE A 195 -10.54 -48.07 33.72
CA ILE A 195 -9.17 -48.55 33.89
C ILE A 195 -8.24 -47.71 33.01
N CYS A 196 -7.06 -47.38 33.53
CA CYS A 196 -6.03 -46.68 32.78
C CYS A 196 -5.29 -47.61 31.82
N ASP A 197 -4.70 -47.05 30.78
CA ASP A 197 -3.97 -47.82 29.78
C ASP A 197 -2.89 -48.73 30.36
N SER A 198 -2.11 -48.25 31.34
CA SER A 198 -1.08 -49.08 31.97
C SER A 198 -1.63 -50.31 32.71
N CYS A 199 -2.82 -50.21 33.33
CA CYS A 199 -3.46 -51.35 33.99
C CYS A 199 -4.09 -52.30 32.97
N PHE A 200 -4.57 -51.75 31.85
CA PHE A 200 -5.05 -52.53 30.73
C PHE A 200 -3.91 -53.31 30.04
N GLU A 201 -2.76 -52.68 29.81
CA GLU A 201 -1.58 -53.32 29.20
C GLU A 201 -0.98 -54.41 30.10
N LYS A 202 -1.02 -54.25 31.43
CA LYS A 202 -0.61 -55.30 32.37
C LYS A 202 -1.38 -56.62 32.17
N GLY A 203 -2.64 -56.57 31.78
CA GLY A 203 -3.41 -57.76 31.40
C GLY A 203 -3.17 -58.24 29.96
N SER A 204 -2.44 -57.47 29.14
CA SER A 204 -2.21 -57.76 27.73
C SER A 204 -3.52 -58.09 26.98
N PHE A 205 -4.64 -57.43 27.31
CA PHE A 205 -5.98 -57.84 26.90
C PHE A 205 -6.16 -57.89 25.37
N TYR A 206 -5.49 -57.01 24.61
CA TYR A 206 -5.59 -56.99 23.15
C TYR A 206 -4.76 -58.06 22.44
N LYS A 207 -3.73 -58.62 23.08
CA LYS A 207 -2.86 -59.60 22.43
C LYS A 207 -3.66 -60.86 22.05
N ASP A 208 -3.63 -61.21 20.76
CA ASP A 208 -4.29 -62.39 20.17
C ASP A 208 -5.83 -62.42 20.30
N THR A 209 -6.47 -61.24 20.41
CA THR A 209 -7.93 -61.12 20.53
C THR A 209 -8.53 -60.11 19.55
N ASP A 210 -9.84 -60.22 19.29
CA ASP A 210 -10.62 -59.20 18.60
C ASP A 210 -10.86 -57.99 19.54
N PRO A 211 -10.36 -56.79 19.20
CA PRO A 211 -10.45 -55.61 20.07
C PRO A 211 -11.89 -55.21 20.44
N LYS A 212 -12.86 -55.43 19.54
CA LYS A 212 -14.27 -55.09 19.80
C LYS A 212 -14.89 -56.08 20.78
N LYS A 213 -14.60 -57.38 20.63
CA LYS A 213 -15.12 -58.42 21.53
C LYS A 213 -14.53 -58.31 22.93
N ILE A 214 -13.23 -58.07 23.06
CA ILE A 214 -12.60 -57.95 24.39
C ILE A 214 -13.03 -56.67 25.11
N ARG A 215 -13.22 -55.54 24.40
CA ARG A 215 -13.76 -54.32 25.00
C ARG A 215 -15.18 -54.51 25.53
N LYS A 216 -16.04 -55.20 24.76
CA LYS A 216 -17.40 -55.55 25.19
C LYS A 216 -17.41 -56.47 26.40
N PHE A 217 -16.46 -57.41 26.48
CA PHE A 217 -16.28 -58.27 27.66
C PHE A 217 -15.91 -57.47 28.91
N LEU A 218 -14.94 -56.56 28.81
CA LEU A 218 -14.48 -55.75 29.96
C LEU A 218 -15.56 -54.82 30.53
N GLN A 219 -16.44 -54.29 29.68
CA GLN A 219 -17.60 -53.50 30.11
C GLN A 219 -18.59 -54.29 30.98
N THR A 220 -18.55 -55.63 30.97
CA THR A 220 -19.39 -56.48 31.82
C THR A 220 -18.75 -56.83 33.17
N LYS A 221 -17.48 -56.46 33.37
CA LYS A 221 -16.68 -56.85 34.53
C LYS A 221 -16.39 -55.67 35.45
N THR A 222 -16.37 -55.96 36.75
CA THR A 222 -15.99 -55.01 37.81
C THR A 222 -14.46 -54.86 37.91
N ALA A 223 -13.99 -53.79 38.55
CA ALA A 223 -12.55 -53.57 38.76
C ALA A 223 -11.89 -54.74 39.51
N ILE A 224 -12.59 -55.31 40.48
CA ILE A 224 -12.13 -56.47 41.27
C ILE A 224 -11.99 -57.72 40.38
N GLU A 225 -12.98 -57.98 39.52
CA GLU A 225 -12.91 -59.12 38.58
C GLU A 225 -11.77 -58.95 37.58
N ILE A 226 -11.55 -57.74 37.08
CA ILE A 226 -10.47 -57.48 36.12
C ILE A 226 -9.11 -57.58 36.79
N GLN A 227 -8.97 -57.13 38.04
CA GLN A 227 -7.73 -57.31 38.81
C GLN A 227 -7.42 -58.80 39.04
N LYS A 228 -8.44 -59.63 39.30
CA LYS A 228 -8.27 -61.10 39.39
C LYS A 228 -7.77 -61.68 38.06
N LEU A 229 -8.31 -61.22 36.93
CA LEU A 229 -7.86 -61.68 35.60
C LEU A 229 -6.42 -61.25 35.28
N ILE A 230 -6.01 -60.03 35.67
CA ILE A 230 -4.63 -59.57 35.50
C ILE A 230 -3.67 -60.45 36.32
N ASN A 231 -4.08 -60.84 37.52
CA ASN A 231 -3.26 -61.66 38.43
C ASN A 231 -3.34 -63.17 38.11
N ASN A 232 -4.23 -63.61 37.22
CA ASN A 232 -4.43 -65.01 36.83
C ASN A 232 -4.27 -65.19 35.30
N PRO A 233 -3.02 -65.36 34.80
CA PRO A 233 -2.74 -65.40 33.37
C PRO A 233 -3.37 -66.61 32.64
N GLU A 234 -3.59 -67.75 33.32
CA GLU A 234 -4.19 -68.94 32.72
C GLU A 234 -5.68 -68.75 32.40
N GLU A 235 -6.43 -68.18 33.35
CA GLU A 235 -7.84 -67.86 33.18
C GLU A 235 -8.05 -66.80 32.09
N LEU A 236 -7.15 -65.82 32.06
CA LEU A 236 -7.14 -64.79 31.02
C LEU A 236 -6.86 -65.37 29.63
N GLN A 237 -5.94 -66.33 29.49
CA GLN A 237 -5.71 -67.02 28.21
C GLN A 237 -6.93 -67.79 27.72
N ASN A 238 -7.68 -68.45 28.60
CA ASN A 238 -8.89 -69.17 28.23
C ASN A 238 -10.00 -68.25 27.71
N ILE A 239 -10.10 -67.03 28.25
CA ILE A 239 -11.00 -65.99 27.74
C ILE A 239 -10.52 -65.50 26.36
N LYS A 240 -9.22 -65.24 26.19
CA LYS A 240 -8.64 -64.79 24.92
C LYS A 240 -8.92 -65.77 23.76
N LYS A 241 -8.84 -67.08 24.00
CA LYS A 241 -9.20 -68.13 23.02
C LYS A 241 -10.64 -68.02 22.52
N LYS A 242 -11.60 -67.60 23.36
CA LYS A 242 -13.02 -67.45 22.99
C LYS A 242 -13.29 -66.19 22.15
N VAL A 243 -12.39 -65.22 22.18
CA VAL A 243 -12.52 -63.93 21.46
C VAL A 243 -11.46 -63.73 20.37
N ALA A 244 -10.77 -64.79 19.96
CA ALA A 244 -9.76 -64.74 18.90
C ALA A 244 -10.38 -64.28 17.54
N PRO A 245 -9.63 -63.53 16.71
CA PRO A 245 -10.06 -63.14 15.37
C PRO A 245 -10.13 -64.36 14.43
N LYS A 246 -11.01 -64.32 13.43
CA LYS A 246 -11.07 -65.36 12.37
C LYS A 246 -9.79 -65.27 11.51
N LYS A 247 -9.16 -66.41 11.16
CA LYS A 247 -8.02 -66.47 10.21
C LYS A 247 -8.42 -65.83 8.87
N HIS A 248 -7.48 -65.13 8.20
CA HIS A 248 -7.72 -64.46 6.91
C HIS A 248 -8.25 -65.45 5.87
N SER A 249 -9.42 -65.17 5.30
CA SER A 249 -10.14 -66.03 4.36
C SER A 249 -9.75 -65.83 2.88
N PHE A 250 -8.76 -64.98 2.61
CA PHE A 250 -8.39 -64.55 1.26
C PHE A 250 -6.90 -64.80 0.97
N PRO A 251 -6.52 -65.10 -0.28
CA PRO A 251 -5.12 -65.25 -0.67
C PRO A 251 -4.34 -63.92 -0.53
N PRO A 252 -3.01 -63.98 -0.32
CA PRO A 252 -2.18 -62.80 -0.24
C PRO A 252 -2.13 -62.07 -1.60
N ILE A 253 -2.05 -60.74 -1.55
CA ILE A 253 -1.98 -59.91 -2.76
C ILE A 253 -0.56 -59.88 -3.35
N THR A 254 0.47 -59.91 -2.51
CA THR A 254 1.87 -59.87 -2.94
C THR A 254 2.81 -60.24 -1.78
N LYS A 255 4.11 -60.26 -2.05
CA LYS A 255 5.17 -60.42 -1.04
C LYS A 255 5.87 -59.09 -0.78
N CYS A 256 6.31 -58.90 0.45
CA CYS A 256 7.11 -57.75 0.83
C CYS A 256 8.45 -57.76 0.10
N ALA A 257 8.80 -56.66 -0.56
CA ALA A 257 10.04 -56.51 -1.31
C ALA A 257 11.31 -56.47 -0.44
N LEU A 258 11.18 -56.29 0.89
CA LEU A 258 12.31 -56.27 1.84
C LEU A 258 12.49 -57.58 2.61
N CYS A 259 11.41 -58.28 2.97
CA CYS A 259 11.49 -59.48 3.83
C CYS A 259 10.81 -60.72 3.26
N GLY A 260 10.15 -60.62 2.10
CA GLY A 260 9.45 -61.73 1.45
C GLY A 260 8.14 -62.17 2.12
N GLN A 261 7.73 -61.54 3.24
CA GLN A 261 6.49 -61.87 3.93
C GLN A 261 5.27 -61.59 3.06
N ASP A 262 4.29 -62.49 3.08
CA ASP A 262 2.99 -62.31 2.43
C ASP A 262 2.25 -61.08 2.98
N ILE A 263 1.72 -60.27 2.06
CA ILE A 263 0.92 -59.07 2.33
C ILE A 263 -0.50 -59.35 1.89
N TYR A 264 -1.48 -59.04 2.74
CA TYR A 264 -2.91 -59.13 2.47
C TYR A 264 -3.52 -57.75 2.28
N ARG A 265 -4.69 -57.70 1.63
CA ARG A 265 -5.38 -56.44 1.29
C ARG A 265 -5.81 -55.62 2.52
N SER A 266 -5.92 -56.28 3.67
CA SER A 266 -6.20 -55.65 4.97
C SER A 266 -4.96 -55.11 5.68
N ASP A 267 -3.75 -55.39 5.20
CA ASP A 267 -2.51 -55.04 5.88
C ASP A 267 -2.12 -53.59 5.60
N ALA A 268 -1.50 -52.94 6.58
CA ALA A 268 -1.02 -51.56 6.46
C ALA A 268 0.31 -51.47 5.69
N TYR A 269 0.32 -51.86 4.41
CA TYR A 269 1.51 -51.82 3.55
C TYR A 269 1.87 -50.41 3.06
N LEU A 270 3.03 -50.26 2.42
CA LEU A 270 3.47 -49.06 1.70
C LEU A 270 3.79 -49.47 0.26
N LYS A 271 3.32 -48.71 -0.72
CA LYS A 271 3.55 -48.97 -2.15
C LYS A 271 4.54 -47.95 -2.69
N LEU A 272 5.56 -48.42 -3.40
CA LEU A 272 6.61 -47.62 -4.03
C LEU A 272 6.27 -47.31 -5.51
N LYS A 273 7.03 -46.41 -6.13
CA LYS A 273 6.86 -45.95 -7.52
C LYS A 273 6.91 -47.08 -8.55
N ASP A 274 7.81 -48.04 -8.34
CA ASP A 274 7.99 -49.25 -9.13
C ASP A 274 6.90 -50.31 -8.87
N SER A 275 5.88 -49.98 -8.08
CA SER A 275 4.85 -50.90 -7.61
C SER A 275 5.35 -52.02 -6.68
N SER A 276 6.54 -51.88 -6.10
CA SER A 276 6.99 -52.73 -4.99
C SER A 276 6.22 -52.43 -3.70
N TYR A 277 6.08 -53.43 -2.82
CA TYR A 277 5.30 -53.32 -1.58
C TYR A 277 6.15 -53.61 -0.34
N ILE A 278 5.97 -52.80 0.70
CA ILE A 278 6.63 -52.95 2.01
C ILE A 278 5.57 -53.28 3.06
N CYS A 279 5.78 -54.38 3.80
CA CYS A 279 4.84 -54.81 4.85
C CYS A 279 4.90 -53.90 6.08
N ALA A 280 3.87 -53.96 6.93
CA ALA A 280 3.78 -53.17 8.16
C ALA A 280 4.97 -53.38 9.11
N ASN A 281 5.51 -54.60 9.17
CA ASN A 281 6.67 -54.92 10.01
C ASN A 281 7.94 -54.23 9.49
N CYS A 282 8.19 -54.26 8.19
CA CYS A 282 9.34 -53.58 7.59
C CYS A 282 9.21 -52.05 7.69
N LYS A 283 7.99 -51.51 7.53
CA LYS A 283 7.72 -50.07 7.78
C LYS A 283 8.12 -49.69 9.20
N LYS A 284 7.70 -50.47 10.20
CA LYS A 284 8.07 -50.23 11.60
C LYS A 284 9.57 -50.41 11.86
N LYS A 285 10.18 -51.42 11.25
CA LYS A 285 11.62 -51.73 11.40
C LYS A 285 12.51 -50.58 10.91
N TYR A 286 12.13 -49.96 9.78
CA TYR A 286 12.91 -48.89 9.15
C TYR A 286 12.30 -47.49 9.38
N ASN A 287 11.58 -47.32 10.50
CA ASN A 287 11.08 -46.03 10.98
C ASN A 287 10.19 -45.22 10.02
N PHE A 288 9.40 -45.90 9.19
CA PHE A 288 8.30 -45.30 8.42
C PHE A 288 7.12 -44.95 9.35
N THR A 289 7.32 -43.95 10.20
CA THR A 289 6.39 -43.53 11.27
C THR A 289 5.37 -42.50 10.78
N SER A 290 5.77 -41.60 9.89
CA SER A 290 4.91 -40.55 9.31
C SER A 290 4.20 -41.03 8.04
N ILE A 291 2.91 -41.37 8.16
CA ILE A 291 2.10 -41.91 7.06
C ILE A 291 2.17 -41.05 5.79
N SER A 292 2.01 -39.72 5.90
CA SER A 292 2.00 -38.82 4.73
C SER A 292 3.37 -38.75 4.05
N LYS A 293 4.42 -38.39 4.79
CA LYS A 293 5.79 -38.28 4.27
C LYS A 293 6.31 -39.58 3.67
N SER A 294 5.98 -40.71 4.30
CA SER A 294 6.31 -42.04 3.77
C SER A 294 5.63 -42.35 2.45
N ILE A 295 4.35 -41.95 2.29
CA ILE A 295 3.62 -42.11 1.02
C ILE A 295 4.18 -41.18 -0.05
N ASP A 296 4.41 -39.91 0.28
CA ASP A 296 4.94 -38.90 -0.65
C ASP A 296 6.29 -39.35 -1.20
N TRP A 297 7.23 -39.71 -0.31
CA TRP A 297 8.53 -40.21 -0.69
C TRP A 297 8.44 -41.49 -1.53
N ALA A 298 7.63 -42.46 -1.08
CA ALA A 298 7.44 -43.73 -1.78
C ALA A 298 6.84 -43.57 -3.18
N SER A 299 6.04 -42.52 -3.42
CA SER A 299 5.46 -42.24 -4.73
C SER A 299 6.49 -41.80 -5.78
N GLU A 300 7.64 -41.29 -5.33
CA GLU A 300 8.71 -40.78 -6.20
C GLU A 300 9.92 -41.72 -6.30
N HIS A 301 10.05 -42.68 -5.37
CA HIS A 301 11.22 -43.56 -5.21
C HIS A 301 10.86 -45.05 -5.37
N THR A 302 11.84 -45.83 -5.80
CA THR A 302 11.79 -47.27 -6.07
C THR A 302 12.30 -48.09 -4.89
N ILE A 303 12.17 -49.42 -4.97
CA ILE A 303 12.74 -50.29 -3.93
C ILE A 303 14.27 -50.25 -3.91
N ASP A 304 14.89 -50.04 -5.06
CA ASP A 304 16.35 -50.00 -5.17
C ASP A 304 16.89 -48.71 -4.57
N ASP A 305 16.20 -47.58 -4.77
CA ASP A 305 16.51 -46.33 -4.06
C ASP A 305 16.47 -46.56 -2.54
N LEU A 306 15.41 -47.21 -2.03
CA LEU A 306 15.31 -47.51 -0.60
C LEU A 306 16.44 -48.43 -0.11
N LYS A 307 16.78 -49.48 -0.88
CA LYS A 307 17.86 -50.40 -0.50
C LYS A 307 19.20 -49.68 -0.44
N GLU A 308 19.48 -48.76 -1.35
CA GLU A 308 20.72 -47.97 -1.32
C GLU A 308 20.85 -47.18 -0.01
N TYR A 309 19.76 -46.56 0.49
CA TYR A 309 19.77 -45.91 1.81
C TYR A 309 19.98 -46.91 2.95
N LEU A 310 19.30 -48.06 2.90
CA LEU A 310 19.44 -49.09 3.93
C LEU A 310 20.85 -49.69 3.96
N ASP A 311 21.50 -49.87 2.81
CA ASP A 311 22.86 -50.38 2.67
C ASP A 311 23.89 -49.41 3.24
N GLN A 312 23.59 -48.11 3.26
CA GLN A 312 24.37 -47.07 3.95
C GLN A 312 24.14 -47.05 5.47
N GLY A 313 23.31 -47.96 6.00
CA GLY A 313 22.95 -48.00 7.42
C GLY A 313 21.97 -46.92 7.86
N LYS A 314 21.34 -46.21 6.90
CA LYS A 314 20.32 -45.18 7.17
C LYS A 314 18.93 -45.80 7.28
N ASP A 315 18.01 -45.07 7.91
CA ASP A 315 16.59 -45.39 7.89
C ASP A 315 15.73 -44.22 7.37
N PHE A 316 14.41 -44.37 7.36
CA PHE A 316 13.52 -43.36 6.80
C PHE A 316 13.56 -42.01 7.56
N SER A 317 13.98 -42.00 8.82
CA SER A 317 14.13 -40.78 9.62
C SER A 317 15.30 -39.92 9.12
N ASP A 318 16.37 -40.55 8.66
CA ASP A 318 17.52 -39.85 8.06
C ASP A 318 17.12 -39.20 6.74
N ILE A 319 16.35 -39.92 5.91
CA ILE A 319 15.76 -39.41 4.66
C ILE A 319 14.85 -38.21 4.96
N GLU A 320 14.02 -38.31 6.00
CA GLU A 320 13.12 -37.23 6.41
C GLU A 320 13.89 -35.97 6.88
N LEU A 321 14.98 -36.16 7.61
CA LEU A 321 15.87 -35.08 8.05
C LEU A 321 16.56 -34.39 6.86
N GLU A 322 17.07 -35.15 5.89
CA GLU A 322 17.70 -34.60 4.68
C GLU A 322 16.71 -33.76 3.84
N ILE A 323 15.48 -34.26 3.67
CA ILE A 323 14.40 -33.53 2.96
C ILE A 323 14.07 -32.21 3.68
N GLU A 324 13.96 -32.24 5.01
CA GLU A 324 13.63 -31.06 5.80
C GLU A 324 14.76 -30.02 5.74
N GLN A 325 16.03 -30.44 5.85
CA GLN A 325 17.18 -29.55 5.69
C GLN A 325 17.21 -28.88 4.31
N GLN A 326 16.93 -29.63 3.25
CA GLN A 326 16.83 -29.07 1.90
C GLN A 326 15.66 -28.08 1.74
N ARG A 327 14.52 -28.34 2.40
CA ARG A 327 13.38 -27.40 2.41
C ARG A 327 13.74 -26.11 3.13
N GLN A 328 14.39 -26.21 4.30
CA GLN A 328 14.84 -25.06 5.07
C GLN A 328 15.85 -24.22 4.29
N LYS A 329 16.86 -24.84 3.66
CA LYS A 329 17.82 -24.13 2.80
C LYS A 329 17.14 -23.37 1.68
N ARG A 330 16.22 -24.03 0.94
CA ARG A 330 15.43 -23.39 -0.13
C ARG A 330 14.55 -22.25 0.39
N SER A 331 14.02 -22.37 1.60
CA SER A 331 13.21 -21.30 2.22
C SER A 331 14.07 -20.08 2.59
N ALA A 332 15.26 -20.31 3.15
CA ALA A 332 16.20 -19.25 3.50
C ALA A 332 16.74 -18.52 2.27
N GLU A 333 17.07 -19.25 1.19
CA GLU A 333 17.49 -18.66 -0.10
C GLU A 333 16.39 -17.76 -0.68
N LYS A 334 15.14 -18.21 -0.67
CA LYS A 334 13.98 -17.42 -1.12
C LYS A 334 13.76 -16.17 -0.27
N GLU A 335 13.96 -16.26 1.04
CA GLU A 335 13.83 -15.12 1.95
C GLU A 335 14.93 -14.09 1.72
N GLN A 336 16.18 -14.53 1.54
CA GLN A 336 17.30 -13.66 1.18
C GLN A 336 17.07 -12.96 -0.18
N GLU A 337 16.56 -13.67 -1.19
CA GLU A 337 16.25 -13.08 -2.49
C GLU A 337 15.15 -12.01 -2.38
N LYS A 338 14.09 -12.27 -1.61
CA LYS A 338 13.03 -11.29 -1.33
C LYS A 338 13.58 -10.06 -0.62
N ALA A 339 14.43 -10.24 0.38
CA ALA A 339 15.05 -9.13 1.12
C ALA A 339 15.93 -8.26 0.19
N LYS A 340 16.72 -8.88 -0.70
CA LYS A 340 17.52 -8.15 -1.71
C LYS A 340 16.63 -7.32 -2.64
N LYS A 341 15.57 -7.91 -3.19
CA LYS A 341 14.60 -7.22 -4.06
C LYS A 341 13.89 -6.06 -3.35
N GLN A 342 13.58 -6.22 -2.06
CA GLN A 342 12.99 -5.15 -1.27
C GLN A 342 13.97 -4.00 -1.04
N ALA A 343 15.21 -4.31 -0.65
CA ALA A 343 16.25 -3.30 -0.44
C ALA A 343 16.56 -2.50 -1.72
N GLU A 344 16.56 -3.15 -2.89
CA GLU A 344 16.74 -2.48 -4.18
C GLU A 344 15.59 -1.50 -4.49
N LYS A 345 14.33 -1.92 -4.28
CA LYS A 345 13.15 -1.05 -4.44
C LYS A 345 13.17 0.13 -3.48
N GLU A 346 13.62 -0.07 -2.24
CA GLU A 346 13.77 1.02 -1.25
C GLU A 346 14.84 2.02 -1.66
N LYS A 347 16.00 1.54 -2.17
CA LYS A 347 17.04 2.40 -2.74
C LYS A 347 16.53 3.22 -3.93
N GLU A 348 15.78 2.61 -4.84
CA GLU A 348 15.21 3.31 -6.00
C GLU A 348 14.21 4.40 -5.58
N LYS A 349 13.34 4.09 -4.60
CA LYS A 349 12.40 5.07 -4.03
C LYS A 349 13.14 6.24 -3.37
N ALA A 350 14.17 5.96 -2.57
CA ALA A 350 14.97 7.00 -1.94
C ALA A 350 15.66 7.91 -2.97
N LYS A 351 16.19 7.34 -4.06
CA LYS A 351 16.79 8.11 -5.16
C LYS A 351 15.78 9.05 -5.81
N LYS A 352 14.58 8.55 -6.15
CA LYS A 352 13.50 9.37 -6.74
C LYS A 352 13.04 10.49 -5.80
N GLN A 353 12.99 10.22 -4.49
CA GLN A 353 12.63 11.22 -3.49
C GLN A 353 13.69 12.32 -3.37
N ALA A 354 14.97 11.94 -3.32
CA ALA A 354 16.08 12.89 -3.27
C ALA A 354 16.12 13.80 -4.52
N GLU A 355 15.88 13.23 -5.70
CA GLU A 355 15.82 14.00 -6.96
C GLU A 355 14.66 15.01 -6.97
N LYS A 356 13.47 14.59 -6.50
CA LYS A 356 12.31 15.48 -6.37
C LYS A 356 12.58 16.62 -5.38
N GLU A 357 13.25 16.34 -4.28
CA GLU A 357 13.59 17.35 -3.28
C GLU A 357 14.65 18.32 -3.80
N LYS A 358 15.68 17.83 -4.49
CA LYS A 358 16.66 18.65 -5.21
C LYS A 358 15.99 19.59 -6.21
N ARG A 359 15.11 19.07 -7.07
CA ARG A 359 14.35 19.88 -8.03
C ARG A 359 13.49 20.94 -7.34
N LYS A 360 12.87 20.62 -6.19
CA LYS A 360 12.09 21.59 -5.41
C LYS A 360 12.98 22.72 -4.87
N GLN A 361 14.19 22.40 -4.40
CA GLN A 361 15.15 23.39 -3.93
C GLN A 361 15.64 24.28 -5.08
N GLU A 362 15.98 23.70 -6.23
CA GLU A 362 16.38 24.45 -7.43
C GLU A 362 15.28 25.42 -7.88
N GLN A 363 14.03 24.97 -7.94
CA GLN A 363 12.89 25.82 -8.28
C GLN A 363 12.67 26.94 -7.24
N ALA A 364 12.87 26.66 -5.95
CA ALA A 364 12.78 27.67 -4.90
C ALA A 364 13.90 28.72 -5.03
N ALA A 365 15.12 28.30 -5.35
CA ALA A 365 16.24 29.21 -5.59
C ALA A 365 15.98 30.10 -6.81
N ILE A 366 15.47 29.55 -7.92
CA ILE A 366 15.11 30.34 -9.10
C ILE A 366 14.05 31.39 -8.74
N LYS A 367 13.00 31.02 -7.99
CA LYS A 367 11.97 31.96 -7.52
C LYS A 367 12.52 33.07 -6.64
N ALA A 368 13.49 32.77 -5.77
CA ALA A 368 14.08 33.74 -4.85
C ALA A 368 14.99 34.75 -5.56
N GLU A 369 15.65 34.33 -6.65
CA GLU A 369 16.63 35.15 -7.38
C GLU A 369 16.05 35.84 -8.63
N SER A 370 14.81 35.54 -9.00
CA SER A 370 14.21 35.98 -10.26
C SER A 370 12.91 36.75 -10.02
N VAL A 371 12.59 37.67 -10.93
CA VAL A 371 11.32 38.38 -10.92
C VAL A 371 10.36 37.70 -11.90
N CYS A 372 9.09 37.53 -11.52
CA CYS A 372 8.12 36.80 -12.34
C CYS A 372 7.21 37.78 -13.11
N TYR A 373 7.04 37.54 -14.41
CA TYR A 373 6.11 38.24 -15.28
C TYR A 373 5.38 37.23 -16.16
N GLY A 374 4.05 37.19 -16.09
CA GLY A 374 3.25 36.16 -16.75
C GLY A 374 3.70 34.74 -16.35
N ALA A 375 4.01 33.91 -17.34
CA ALA A 375 4.49 32.55 -17.15
C ALA A 375 6.02 32.42 -17.03
N TYR A 376 6.76 33.54 -16.94
CA TYR A 376 8.22 33.55 -17.03
C TYR A 376 8.88 34.15 -15.80
N TYR A 377 10.08 33.67 -15.47
CA TYR A 377 10.95 34.18 -14.41
C TYR A 377 12.23 34.75 -15.04
N PHE A 378 12.51 36.01 -14.77
CA PHE A 378 13.67 36.75 -15.26
C PHE A 378 14.73 36.82 -14.17
N ASN A 379 15.83 36.09 -14.37
CA ASN A 379 17.01 36.23 -13.52
C ASN A 379 17.93 37.31 -14.14
N ILE A 380 17.80 38.53 -13.63
CA ILE A 380 18.48 39.71 -14.18
C ILE A 380 20.01 39.54 -14.12
N LYS A 381 20.54 39.04 -13.00
CA LYS A 381 21.98 38.87 -12.78
C LYS A 381 22.59 37.77 -13.65
N LYS A 382 21.92 36.63 -13.74
CA LYS A 382 22.38 35.49 -14.56
C LYS A 382 22.08 35.68 -16.04
N ARG A 383 21.31 36.71 -16.42
CA ARG A 383 20.85 36.98 -17.79
C ARG A 383 20.12 35.77 -18.40
N LYS A 384 19.20 35.19 -17.63
CA LYS A 384 18.44 33.98 -18.01
C LYS A 384 16.94 34.17 -17.80
N ILE A 385 16.17 33.62 -18.72
CA ILE A 385 14.71 33.47 -18.62
C ILE A 385 14.40 32.01 -18.34
N TYR A 386 13.53 31.78 -17.36
CA TYR A 386 12.98 30.47 -17.05
C TYR A 386 11.47 30.48 -17.34
N SER A 387 10.94 29.41 -17.92
CA SER A 387 9.50 29.26 -18.14
C SER A 387 8.89 28.44 -17.01
N ASN A 388 7.65 28.75 -16.64
CA ASN A 388 6.92 28.02 -15.61
C ASN A 388 5.74 27.30 -16.24
N THR A 389 5.86 25.98 -16.41
CA THR A 389 4.81 25.15 -16.98
C THR A 389 4.06 24.38 -15.89
N VAL A 390 2.77 24.13 -16.12
CA VAL A 390 1.91 23.42 -15.16
C VAL A 390 2.44 22.00 -14.84
N PHE A 391 3.04 21.34 -15.83
CA PHE A 391 3.47 19.94 -15.72
C PHE A 391 4.93 19.78 -15.27
N HIS A 392 5.82 20.67 -15.69
CA HIS A 392 7.26 20.52 -15.42
C HIS A 392 7.78 21.53 -14.37
N GLY A 393 6.97 22.52 -13.99
CA GLY A 393 7.38 23.58 -13.07
C GLY A 393 8.30 24.56 -13.78
N ILE A 394 9.24 25.15 -13.02
CA ILE A 394 10.18 26.13 -13.56
C ILE A 394 11.36 25.42 -14.22
N GLU A 395 11.58 25.73 -15.50
CA GLU A 395 12.66 25.19 -16.31
C GLU A 395 13.43 26.31 -17.01
N PHE A 396 14.72 26.07 -17.24
CA PHE A 396 15.52 27.00 -18.04
C PHE A 396 14.93 27.08 -19.45
N PHE A 397 14.79 28.30 -19.96
CA PHE A 397 14.15 28.53 -21.25
C PHE A 397 15.09 29.19 -22.24
N VAL A 398 15.62 30.37 -21.93
CA VAL A 398 16.37 31.21 -22.89
C VAL A 398 17.49 31.99 -22.17
N ASN A 399 18.69 32.07 -22.76
CA ASN A 399 19.70 33.05 -22.34
C ASN A 399 19.45 34.42 -22.98
N ALA A 400 19.86 35.50 -22.32
CA ALA A 400 19.69 36.84 -22.88
C ALA A 400 20.40 37.02 -24.23
N ASP A 401 21.56 36.38 -24.42
CA ASP A 401 22.35 36.48 -25.66
C ASP A 401 21.64 35.86 -26.88
N GLU A 402 20.59 35.07 -26.66
CA GLU A 402 19.76 34.49 -27.73
C GLU A 402 18.66 35.45 -28.17
N ILE A 403 18.44 36.58 -27.48
CA ILE A 403 17.39 37.55 -27.75
C ILE A 403 17.86 38.57 -28.78
N VAL A 404 17.26 38.54 -29.98
CA VAL A 404 17.61 39.47 -31.06
C VAL A 404 16.81 40.77 -30.95
N SER A 405 15.50 40.66 -30.76
CA SER A 405 14.59 41.82 -30.73
C SER A 405 13.36 41.53 -29.89
N TYR A 406 12.64 42.59 -29.52
CA TYR A 406 11.35 42.44 -28.87
C TYR A 406 10.39 43.53 -29.36
N ARG A 407 9.08 43.29 -29.22
CA ARG A 407 8.02 44.24 -29.56
C ARG A 407 6.86 44.14 -28.58
N VAL A 408 6.15 45.24 -28.38
CA VAL A 408 4.92 45.25 -27.57
C VAL A 408 3.76 44.69 -28.41
N ASN A 409 2.98 43.80 -27.81
CA ASN A 409 1.69 43.33 -28.33
C ASN A 409 0.57 43.95 -27.49
N GLU A 410 -0.21 44.85 -28.08
CA GLU A 410 -1.36 45.49 -27.45
C GLU A 410 -2.58 45.35 -28.34
N LYS A 411 -3.68 44.80 -27.81
CA LYS A 411 -4.97 44.73 -28.52
C LYS A 411 -6.10 45.21 -27.62
N GLY A 412 -7.00 46.00 -28.19
CA GLY A 412 -8.14 46.57 -27.48
C GLY A 412 -9.34 46.81 -28.40
N HIS A 413 -10.46 47.20 -27.81
CA HIS A 413 -11.71 47.51 -28.52
C HIS A 413 -12.51 48.61 -27.83
N ASP A 414 -13.43 49.23 -28.58
CA ASP A 414 -14.42 50.20 -28.09
C ASP A 414 -15.83 49.58 -28.07
N LYS A 415 -16.66 49.88 -27.06
CA LYS A 415 -18.03 49.30 -26.99
C LYS A 415 -19.02 49.97 -27.94
N ASN A 416 -18.79 51.22 -28.34
CA ASN A 416 -19.72 51.97 -29.20
C ASN A 416 -19.36 51.84 -30.68
N LYS A 417 -20.04 50.93 -31.38
CA LYS A 417 -19.85 50.60 -32.80
C LYS A 417 -20.35 51.66 -33.81
N HIS A 418 -20.24 52.96 -33.52
CA HIS A 418 -20.67 54.02 -34.44
C HIS A 418 -19.55 54.79 -35.15
N HIS A 419 -18.27 54.51 -34.85
CA HIS A 419 -17.17 54.95 -35.69
C HIS A 419 -16.21 53.80 -35.96
N VAL A 420 -16.18 53.35 -37.22
CA VAL A 420 -15.18 52.44 -37.76
C VAL A 420 -13.86 53.21 -37.85
N PHE A 421 -13.07 53.21 -36.78
CA PHE A 421 -11.65 53.59 -36.80
C PHE A 421 -10.87 52.76 -35.78
N THR A 422 -10.87 51.44 -35.98
CA THR A 422 -9.99 50.51 -35.26
C THR A 422 -8.56 50.68 -35.78
N ARG A 423 -7.78 51.57 -35.18
CA ARG A 423 -6.32 51.45 -35.28
C ARG A 423 -5.88 50.52 -34.16
N ALA A 424 -5.67 49.25 -34.51
CA ALA A 424 -4.79 48.40 -33.72
C ALA A 424 -3.41 49.08 -33.69
N ALA A 425 -2.90 49.38 -32.49
CA ALA A 425 -1.51 49.76 -32.33
C ALA A 425 -0.64 48.53 -32.62
N VAL A 426 -0.41 48.24 -33.90
CA VAL A 426 0.51 47.18 -34.34
C VAL A 426 1.93 47.72 -34.20
N GLY A 427 2.62 47.16 -33.20
CA GLY A 427 3.99 47.37 -32.72
C GLY A 427 5.01 48.13 -33.58
N ALA A 428 5.63 49.14 -32.97
CA ALA A 428 6.98 49.54 -33.34
C ALA A 428 7.95 48.36 -33.07
N ILE A 429 8.78 48.02 -34.04
CA ILE A 429 9.93 47.13 -33.86
C ILE A 429 10.99 47.94 -33.12
N ILE A 430 11.33 47.57 -31.88
CA ILE A 430 12.37 48.26 -31.11
C ILE A 430 13.70 47.56 -31.35
N ALA A 431 14.56 48.21 -32.12
CA ALA A 431 15.97 47.87 -32.28
C ALA A 431 16.82 49.12 -31.99
N GLY A 432 17.01 49.47 -30.72
CA GLY A 432 18.02 50.46 -30.32
C GLY A 432 17.61 51.40 -29.19
N PRO A 433 18.58 52.13 -28.61
CA PRO A 433 18.44 52.90 -27.36
C PRO A 433 17.60 54.20 -27.47
N ALA A 434 16.84 54.39 -28.54
CA ALA A 434 16.22 55.68 -28.87
C ALA A 434 14.74 55.64 -29.32
N GLY A 435 13.93 54.63 -28.96
CA GLY A 435 12.54 54.66 -29.45
C GLY A 435 11.55 53.76 -28.74
N ALA A 436 10.90 54.29 -27.71
CA ALA A 436 9.56 53.85 -27.30
C ALA A 436 8.67 55.09 -27.08
N VAL A 437 7.73 55.31 -27.99
CA VAL A 437 6.49 56.02 -27.66
C VAL A 437 5.50 54.94 -27.24
N ILE A 438 5.15 54.93 -25.96
CA ILE A 438 4.02 54.17 -25.42
C ILE A 438 2.76 54.76 -26.08
N ALA A 439 1.79 53.96 -26.53
CA ALA A 439 0.57 54.49 -27.14
C ALA A 439 -0.21 55.48 -26.24
N GLY A 440 0.15 55.59 -24.94
CA GLY A 440 -0.32 56.63 -24.02
C GLY A 440 0.38 57.99 -24.10
N THR A 441 1.45 58.18 -24.90
CA THR A 441 2.19 59.47 -25.01
C THR A 441 2.16 60.11 -26.40
N THR A 442 1.73 59.41 -27.45
CA THR A 442 1.25 60.06 -28.69
C THR A 442 -0.23 60.37 -28.55
N GLY A 443 -0.63 61.64 -28.63
CA GLY A 443 -2.00 62.13 -28.39
C GLY A 443 -3.10 61.66 -29.36
N GLY A 444 -3.16 60.37 -29.69
CA GLY A 444 -4.31 59.69 -30.29
C GLY A 444 -5.18 59.03 -29.22
N LYS A 445 -6.48 58.90 -29.50
CA LYS A 445 -7.45 58.35 -28.54
C LYS A 445 -7.11 56.88 -28.19
N ILE A 446 -7.01 56.62 -26.90
CA ILE A 446 -6.86 55.28 -26.30
C ILE A 446 -8.14 54.45 -26.49
N ASN A 447 -8.00 53.13 -26.70
CA ASN A 447 -9.14 52.21 -26.70
C ASN A 447 -9.88 52.30 -25.36
N GLU A 448 -11.21 52.14 -25.35
CA GLU A 448 -12.01 52.06 -24.13
C GLU A 448 -11.66 50.81 -23.31
N TYR A 449 -11.34 49.69 -24.00
CA TYR A 449 -10.94 48.43 -23.40
C TYR A 449 -9.64 47.88 -23.99
N ILE A 450 -8.81 47.25 -23.14
CA ILE A 450 -7.62 46.49 -23.51
C ILE A 450 -7.90 45.01 -23.22
N ASP A 451 -7.71 44.16 -24.23
CA ASP A 451 -7.96 42.71 -24.15
C ASP A 451 -6.66 41.90 -24.01
N GLU A 452 -5.60 42.35 -24.69
CA GLU A 452 -4.28 41.69 -24.68
C GLU A 452 -3.17 42.72 -24.49
N LEU A 453 -2.22 42.43 -23.60
CA LEU A 453 -1.00 43.20 -23.40
C LEU A 453 0.17 42.27 -23.08
N GLY A 454 1.28 42.42 -23.79
CA GLY A 454 2.47 41.61 -23.58
C GLY A 454 3.69 42.07 -24.38
N VAL A 455 4.79 41.35 -24.21
CA VAL A 455 6.03 41.53 -25.00
C VAL A 455 6.30 40.28 -25.80
N ILE A 456 6.38 40.41 -27.12
CA ILE A 456 6.85 39.34 -27.99
C ILE A 456 8.35 39.48 -28.16
N ILE A 457 9.10 38.45 -27.75
CA ILE A 457 10.55 38.38 -27.81
C ILE A 457 10.93 37.43 -28.95
N ASN A 458 11.76 37.90 -29.88
CA ASN A 458 12.27 37.13 -31.02
C ASN A 458 13.69 36.64 -30.74
N LEU A 459 13.95 35.38 -31.04
CA LEU A 459 15.20 34.67 -30.77
C LEU A 459 16.07 34.53 -32.03
N ALA A 460 17.35 34.24 -31.81
CA ALA A 460 18.35 34.08 -32.87
C ALA A 460 18.06 32.89 -33.80
N ASP A 461 17.35 31.87 -33.32
CA ASP A 461 16.91 30.72 -34.11
C ASP A 461 15.68 31.02 -34.99
N GLY A 462 15.17 32.26 -34.95
CA GLY A 462 13.99 32.70 -35.68
C GLY A 462 12.66 32.42 -34.99
N SER A 463 12.67 31.73 -33.83
CA SER A 463 11.47 31.54 -33.03
C SER A 463 11.12 32.79 -32.22
N ASN A 464 9.90 32.82 -31.68
CA ASN A 464 9.48 33.88 -30.76
C ASN A 464 8.54 33.34 -29.68
N PHE A 465 8.47 34.06 -28.56
CA PHE A 465 7.53 33.78 -27.48
C PHE A 465 6.99 35.08 -26.91
N GLU A 466 5.81 35.00 -26.30
CA GLU A 466 5.15 36.16 -25.70
C GLU A 466 5.14 36.08 -24.18
N VAL A 467 5.67 37.10 -23.53
CA VAL A 467 5.46 37.38 -22.11
C VAL A 467 4.11 38.07 -21.98
N SER A 468 3.04 37.28 -21.83
CA SER A 468 1.68 37.79 -21.69
C SER A 468 1.45 38.31 -20.27
N LEU A 469 1.08 39.59 -20.17
CA LEU A 469 0.84 40.32 -18.91
C LEU A 469 -0.66 40.53 -18.68
N LEU A 470 -1.41 40.68 -19.78
CA LEU A 470 -2.85 40.71 -19.81
C LEU A 470 -3.34 39.84 -20.97
N ASN A 471 -4.27 38.93 -20.69
CA ASN A 471 -5.02 38.20 -21.70
C ASN A 471 -6.42 37.92 -21.15
N ALA A 472 -7.24 38.97 -21.17
CA ALA A 472 -8.60 38.93 -20.65
C ALA A 472 -9.44 40.00 -21.33
N LYS A 473 -10.68 39.65 -21.72
CA LYS A 473 -11.55 40.58 -22.44
C LYS A 473 -12.20 41.61 -21.53
N ASN A 474 -12.56 42.76 -22.10
CA ASN A 474 -13.36 43.82 -21.47
C ASN A 474 -12.68 44.51 -20.27
N ASN A 475 -11.35 44.59 -20.22
CA ASN A 475 -10.68 45.38 -19.19
C ASN A 475 -10.64 46.85 -19.62
N LYS A 476 -11.28 47.73 -18.85
CA LYS A 476 -11.22 49.17 -19.14
C LYS A 476 -9.77 49.65 -19.17
N ALA A 477 -9.43 50.49 -20.14
CA ALA A 477 -8.05 50.95 -20.32
C ALA A 477 -7.51 51.74 -19.11
N ASP A 478 -8.38 52.45 -18.39
CA ASP A 478 -8.05 53.14 -17.14
C ASP A 478 -8.20 52.25 -15.88
N GLY A 479 -8.53 50.97 -16.07
CA GLY A 479 -8.74 50.00 -15.00
C GLY A 479 -7.45 49.60 -14.28
N PHE A 480 -7.60 49.18 -13.02
CA PHE A 480 -6.48 48.76 -12.17
C PHE A 480 -5.62 47.65 -12.80
N PHE A 481 -6.26 46.61 -13.37
CA PHE A 481 -5.55 45.48 -14.00
C PHE A 481 -4.72 45.90 -15.21
N VAL A 482 -5.25 46.82 -16.03
CA VAL A 482 -4.54 47.34 -17.21
C VAL A 482 -3.36 48.20 -16.78
N ARG A 483 -3.54 49.11 -15.82
CA ARG A 483 -2.43 49.91 -15.26
C ARG A 483 -1.33 49.03 -14.66
N HIS A 484 -1.71 47.97 -13.96
CA HIS A 484 -0.76 47.01 -13.41
C HIS A 484 0.01 46.28 -14.53
N ALA A 485 -0.69 45.80 -15.56
CA ALA A 485 -0.07 45.14 -16.70
C ALA A 485 0.90 46.07 -17.47
N TYR A 486 0.58 47.36 -17.63
CA TYR A 486 1.52 48.35 -18.19
C TYR A 486 2.73 48.60 -17.29
N SER A 487 2.56 48.55 -15.96
CA SER A 487 3.71 48.62 -15.04
C SER A 487 4.64 47.42 -15.22
N GLU A 488 4.08 46.22 -15.33
CA GLU A 488 4.87 45.00 -15.60
C GLU A 488 5.53 45.05 -16.98
N LEU A 489 4.84 45.58 -17.99
CA LEU A 489 5.36 45.78 -19.34
C LEU A 489 6.63 46.63 -19.31
N ASN A 490 6.57 47.76 -18.63
CA ASN A 490 7.70 48.67 -18.49
C ASN A 490 8.88 47.99 -17.77
N HIS A 491 8.62 47.15 -16.76
CA HIS A 491 9.69 46.43 -16.07
C HIS A 491 10.34 45.37 -16.97
N VAL A 492 9.55 44.61 -17.75
CA VAL A 492 10.09 43.64 -18.71
C VAL A 492 10.96 44.35 -19.76
N ILE A 493 10.47 45.45 -20.33
CA ILE A 493 11.22 46.25 -21.30
C ILE A 493 12.55 46.74 -20.69
N ALA A 494 12.52 47.29 -19.48
CA ALA A 494 13.71 47.79 -18.80
C ALA A 494 14.76 46.68 -18.55
N ILE A 495 14.34 45.45 -18.24
CA ILE A 495 15.24 44.30 -18.11
C ILE A 495 15.89 43.98 -19.45
N LEU A 496 15.11 43.91 -20.53
CA LEU A 496 15.61 43.60 -21.88
C LEU A 496 16.57 44.67 -22.39
N ASP A 497 16.26 45.95 -22.17
CA ASP A 497 17.14 47.06 -22.51
C ASP A 497 18.45 47.03 -21.70
N GLY A 498 18.37 46.72 -20.40
CA GLY A 498 19.53 46.54 -19.56
C GLY A 498 20.46 45.43 -20.07
N TRP A 499 19.90 44.29 -20.51
CA TRP A 499 20.69 43.20 -21.09
C TRP A 499 21.36 43.59 -22.41
N LYS A 500 20.67 44.32 -23.29
CA LYS A 500 21.26 44.80 -24.56
C LYS A 500 22.32 45.89 -24.36
N ALA A 501 22.13 46.79 -23.40
CA ALA A 501 23.13 47.81 -23.06
C ALA A 501 24.43 47.17 -22.54
N THR A 502 24.32 46.03 -21.86
CA THR A 502 25.47 45.25 -21.38
C THR A 502 26.26 44.61 -22.54
N GLU A 503 25.60 44.21 -23.64
CA GLU A 503 26.27 43.64 -24.83
C GLU A 503 27.12 44.68 -25.56
N LYS A 504 26.64 45.93 -25.70
CA LYS A 504 27.42 47.02 -26.29
C LYS A 504 28.71 47.35 -25.54
N ALA A 505 28.70 47.27 -24.20
CA ALA A 505 29.90 47.52 -23.39
C ALA A 505 30.97 46.40 -23.49
N VAL A 506 30.57 45.19 -23.91
CA VAL A 506 31.46 44.04 -24.07
C VAL A 506 32.08 43.98 -25.47
N GLU A 507 31.39 44.51 -26.50
CA GLU A 507 31.98 44.67 -27.85
C GLU A 507 33.10 45.73 -27.87
N ASP A 508 32.94 46.83 -27.13
CA ASP A 508 33.97 47.88 -27.03
C ASP A 508 35.25 47.43 -26.26
N THR A 509 35.24 46.26 -25.61
CA THR A 509 36.37 45.73 -24.84
C THR A 509 37.03 44.47 -25.44
N LYS A 510 36.55 43.96 -26.58
CA LYS A 510 37.10 42.77 -27.25
C LYS A 510 38.03 43.03 -28.45
N ASP A 511 38.18 44.28 -28.88
CA ASP A 511 39.05 44.66 -30.02
C ASP A 511 40.48 45.03 -29.59
N ASN A 512 41.09 44.22 -28.70
CA ASN A 512 42.45 44.48 -28.16
C ASN A 512 43.41 43.28 -28.27
N THR A 513 43.26 42.48 -29.33
CA THR A 513 44.20 41.39 -29.67
C THR A 513 44.50 41.24 -31.17
N ASP A 514 44.15 42.22 -32.02
CA ASP A 514 44.54 42.21 -33.45
C ASP A 514 45.68 43.20 -33.70
N ALA A 515 46.93 42.77 -33.44
CA ALA A 515 48.14 43.58 -33.65
C ALA A 515 48.22 44.26 -35.05
N PRO A 516 47.78 43.63 -36.16
CA PRO A 516 47.71 44.29 -37.47
C PRO A 516 46.76 45.48 -37.54
N ALA A 517 45.60 45.44 -36.86
CA ALA A 517 44.63 46.54 -36.85
C ALA A 517 45.14 47.73 -36.03
N GLU A 518 45.78 47.48 -34.88
CA GLU A 518 46.45 48.53 -34.09
C GLU A 518 47.60 49.19 -34.86
N ILE A 519 48.45 48.42 -35.54
CA ILE A 519 49.55 48.97 -36.35
C ILE A 519 49.02 49.92 -37.46
N ARG A 520 47.86 49.61 -38.06
CA ARG A 520 47.23 50.51 -39.04
C ARG A 520 46.71 51.80 -38.41
N ARG A 521 46.09 51.73 -37.22
CA ARG A 521 45.63 52.93 -36.47
C ARG A 521 46.80 53.82 -36.07
N TYR A 522 47.89 53.25 -35.56
CA TYR A 522 49.09 54.00 -35.21
C TYR A 522 49.79 54.60 -36.44
N LYS A 523 49.77 53.93 -37.59
CA LYS A 523 50.32 54.50 -38.84
C LYS A 523 49.54 55.74 -39.27
N GLN A 524 48.22 55.69 -39.14
CA GLN A 524 47.36 56.81 -39.48
C GLN A 524 47.64 58.03 -38.60
N LEU A 525 47.86 57.84 -37.30
CA LEU A 525 48.27 58.91 -36.38
C LEU A 525 49.64 59.53 -36.75
N MET A 526 50.56 58.73 -37.29
CA MET A 526 51.85 59.21 -37.78
C MET A 526 51.70 60.00 -39.08
N ASP A 527 50.90 59.49 -40.02
CA ASP A 527 50.60 60.15 -41.30
C ASP A 527 49.85 61.49 -41.07
N ASP A 528 49.01 61.55 -40.03
CA ASP A 528 48.32 62.77 -39.57
C ASP A 528 49.24 63.71 -38.76
N GLY A 529 50.51 63.34 -38.54
CA GLY A 529 51.52 64.15 -37.84
C GLY A 529 51.31 64.27 -36.32
N ILE A 530 50.43 63.43 -35.74
CA ILE A 530 50.10 63.43 -34.31
C ILE A 530 51.20 62.73 -33.49
N ILE A 531 51.85 61.72 -34.07
CA ILE A 531 53.02 61.06 -33.49
C ILE A 531 54.19 61.08 -34.47
N THR A 532 55.40 60.99 -33.94
CA THR A 532 56.62 60.96 -34.76
C THR A 532 56.88 59.57 -35.35
N GLN A 533 57.66 59.51 -36.43
CA GLN A 533 58.07 58.25 -37.08
C GLN A 533 58.76 57.28 -36.11
N GLU A 534 59.52 57.82 -35.15
CA GLU A 534 60.26 57.05 -34.15
C GLU A 534 59.33 56.43 -33.10
N GLU A 535 58.31 57.17 -32.66
CA GLU A 535 57.28 56.68 -31.73
C GLU A 535 56.40 55.60 -32.39
N PHE A 536 56.08 55.77 -33.67
CA PHE A 536 55.36 54.77 -34.45
C PHE A 536 56.16 53.46 -34.57
N GLU A 537 57.44 53.52 -34.96
CA GLU A 537 58.26 52.32 -35.13
C GLU A 537 58.57 51.61 -33.79
N ALA A 538 58.74 52.37 -32.70
CA ALA A 538 58.88 51.79 -31.36
C ALA A 538 57.62 51.00 -30.96
N LYS A 539 56.43 51.56 -31.24
CA LYS A 539 55.17 50.90 -30.89
C LYS A 539 54.84 49.72 -31.79
N LYS A 540 55.16 49.82 -33.08
CA LYS A 540 55.05 48.72 -34.05
C LYS A 540 55.93 47.53 -33.69
N LYS A 541 57.18 47.75 -33.24
CA LYS A 541 58.04 46.66 -32.74
C LYS A 541 57.47 45.99 -31.50
N GLN A 542 56.95 46.78 -30.56
CA GLN A 542 56.28 46.25 -29.37
C GLN A 542 55.06 45.39 -29.74
N LEU A 543 54.25 45.82 -30.71
CA LEU A 543 53.05 45.10 -31.15
C LEU A 543 53.37 43.85 -31.99
N LEU A 544 54.53 43.80 -32.66
CA LEU A 544 55.02 42.63 -33.39
C LEU A 544 55.87 41.67 -32.54
N GLY A 545 56.21 42.05 -31.30
CA GLY A 545 57.04 41.24 -30.39
C GLY A 545 58.50 41.09 -30.82
N LEU A 546 59.07 42.11 -31.48
CA LEU A 546 60.43 42.11 -32.07
C LEU A 546 61.43 42.97 -31.29
#